data_AF-M2SH45-F1
#
_entry.id   AF-M2SH45-F1
#
_cell.length_a   1.000
_cell.length_b   1.000
_cell.length_c   1.000
_cell.angle_alpha   90.00
_cell.angle_beta   90.00
_cell.angle_gamma   90.00
#
_symmetry.space_group_name_H-M   'P 1'
#
loop_
_entity.id
_entity.type
_entity.pdbx_description
1 polymer ?
#
loop_
_entity_poly.entity_id
_entity_poly.type
_entity_poly.pdbx_seq_one_letter_code
_entity_poly.pdbx_strand_id
1 'polypeptide(L)'
;EPKDAPIEWKAIRWNLPAGKRSNFTSFDREVADAAWKTRDIGPNQGWLKVSKEDLDAMGESSVEFNDGSGYLMYMDVFHQLHCLNYLRKKLDPWKADYLSVPSDGNFPERYHTAHCIDSIRMSLECHGDLSLVPQRWADGWGEPWPVVESLHVCRDYDRIQKWAHSRQPKVAGLLVHPTLGTVVTGHLNSSALPV
;
A
#
# COMPACT_ATOMS: atom_id res chain seq x y z
N GLU A 1 14.46 -2.10 -11.92
CA GLU A 1 13.52 -3.24 -12.10
C GLU A 1 14.28 -4.39 -12.78
N PRO A 2 14.04 -5.67 -12.41
CA PRO A 2 14.68 -6.82 -13.06
C PRO A 2 14.31 -6.93 -14.55
N LYS A 3 15.26 -7.32 -15.40
CA LYS A 3 15.04 -7.46 -16.86
C LYS A 3 14.02 -8.54 -17.21
N ASP A 4 13.90 -9.56 -16.38
CA ASP A 4 13.05 -10.74 -16.54
C ASP A 4 11.71 -10.62 -15.78
N ALA A 5 11.43 -9.47 -15.15
CA ALA A 5 10.17 -9.26 -14.47
C ALA A 5 8.99 -9.34 -15.47
N PRO A 6 7.93 -10.09 -15.17
CA PRO A 6 6.79 -10.25 -16.07
C PRO A 6 5.91 -8.98 -16.06
N ILE A 7 6.25 -8.04 -16.95
CA ILE A 7 5.51 -6.78 -17.07
C ILE A 7 4.34 -6.97 -18.06
N GLU A 8 3.19 -7.36 -17.51
CA GLU A 8 1.92 -7.42 -18.24
C GLU A 8 0.87 -6.49 -17.63
N TRP A 9 0.21 -5.70 -18.47
CA TRP A 9 -0.81 -4.75 -18.03
C TRP A 9 -2.21 -5.33 -18.14
N LYS A 10 -2.97 -5.26 -17.05
CA LYS A 10 -4.38 -5.66 -17.02
C LYS A 10 -5.26 -4.52 -16.52
N ALA A 11 -6.28 -4.18 -17.31
CA ALA A 11 -7.33 -3.28 -16.85
C ALA A 11 -8.20 -3.98 -15.80
N ILE A 12 -8.23 -3.43 -14.59
CA ILE A 12 -9.11 -3.90 -13.52
C ILE A 12 -10.03 -2.77 -13.08
N ARG A 13 -11.31 -3.08 -12.86
CA ARG A 13 -12.22 -2.17 -12.19
C ARG A 13 -12.17 -2.46 -10.71
N TRP A 14 -11.77 -1.47 -9.93
CA TRP A 14 -11.80 -1.54 -8.49
C TRP A 14 -13.25 -1.57 -8.01
N ASN A 15 -13.60 -2.60 -7.23
CA ASN A 15 -14.94 -2.80 -6.71
C ASN A 15 -14.89 -2.82 -5.17
N LEU A 16 -14.83 -1.62 -4.58
CA LEU A 16 -14.84 -1.42 -3.13
C LEU A 16 -15.98 -0.45 -2.74
N PRO A 17 -17.25 -0.83 -2.96
CA PRO A 17 -18.37 0.06 -2.66
C PRO A 17 -18.46 0.32 -1.16
N ALA A 18 -18.81 1.55 -0.79
CA ALA A 18 -18.98 1.97 0.59
C ALA A 18 -19.91 0.99 1.35
N GLY A 19 -19.48 0.57 2.53
CA GLY A 19 -20.23 -0.37 3.37
C GLY A 19 -20.10 -1.86 3.02
N LYS A 20 -19.52 -2.26 1.87
CA LYS A 20 -19.22 -3.68 1.60
C LYS A 20 -17.83 -4.07 2.09
N ARG A 21 -17.74 -5.24 2.71
CA ARG A 21 -16.49 -5.84 3.19
C ARG A 21 -16.01 -6.89 2.21
N SER A 22 -14.74 -6.79 1.82
CA SER A 22 -13.97 -7.85 1.18
C SER A 22 -13.44 -8.82 2.25
N ASN A 23 -12.94 -9.99 1.85
CA ASN A 23 -12.27 -10.86 2.81
C ASN A 23 -11.05 -10.17 3.45
N PHE A 24 -10.38 -9.25 2.74
CA PHE A 24 -9.26 -8.45 3.24
C PHE A 24 -9.66 -7.45 4.34
N THR A 25 -10.94 -7.07 4.39
CA THR A 25 -11.53 -6.13 5.38
C THR A 25 -12.52 -6.81 6.31
N SER A 26 -12.52 -8.15 6.35
CA SER A 26 -13.33 -8.90 7.29
C SER A 26 -12.91 -8.57 8.72
N PHE A 27 -13.89 -8.42 9.61
CA PHE A 27 -13.62 -8.35 11.06
C PHE A 27 -13.40 -9.73 11.67
N ASP A 28 -13.71 -10.80 10.93
CA ASP A 28 -13.25 -12.13 11.28
C ASP A 28 -11.75 -12.23 10.95
N ARG A 29 -10.94 -12.41 11.99
CA ARG A 29 -9.49 -12.50 11.90
C ARG A 29 -9.05 -13.64 10.98
N GLU A 30 -9.69 -14.80 11.04
CA GLU A 30 -9.29 -15.96 10.25
C GLU A 30 -9.55 -15.71 8.76
N VAL A 31 -10.70 -15.12 8.44
CA VAL A 31 -11.04 -14.73 7.07
C VAL A 31 -10.07 -13.67 6.54
N ALA A 32 -9.78 -12.63 7.35
CA ALA A 32 -8.83 -11.59 6.97
C ALA A 32 -7.42 -12.14 6.80
N ASP A 33 -6.88 -12.84 7.79
CA ASP A 33 -5.53 -13.39 7.73
C ASP A 33 -5.37 -14.38 6.57
N ALA A 34 -6.39 -15.20 6.29
CA ALA A 34 -6.40 -16.07 5.11
C ALA A 34 -6.35 -15.26 3.81
N ALA A 35 -7.15 -14.20 3.68
CA ALA A 35 -7.14 -13.33 2.50
C ALA A 35 -5.77 -12.66 2.30
N TRP A 36 -5.22 -12.05 3.34
CA TRP A 36 -3.88 -11.43 3.29
C TRP A 36 -2.77 -12.43 2.99
N LYS A 37 -2.91 -13.68 3.44
CA LYS A 37 -1.99 -14.77 3.06
C LYS A 37 -2.06 -15.11 1.57
N THR A 38 -3.18 -14.89 0.88
CA THR A 38 -3.27 -15.10 -0.58
C THR A 38 -2.49 -14.09 -1.41
N ARG A 39 -2.06 -12.98 -0.81
CA ARG A 39 -1.12 -12.02 -1.41
C ARG A 39 0.33 -12.36 -1.08
N ASP A 40 0.51 -13.60 -0.64
CA ASP A 40 1.75 -14.25 -0.30
C ASP A 40 2.66 -13.36 0.54
N ILE A 41 2.15 -12.83 1.65
CA ILE A 41 2.97 -12.07 2.60
C ILE A 41 3.74 -13.05 3.52
N GLY A 42 4.14 -14.19 2.95
CA GLY A 42 4.88 -15.24 3.61
C GLY A 42 6.37 -14.93 3.71
N PRO A 43 7.11 -15.67 4.54
CA PRO A 43 8.54 -15.43 4.76
C PRO A 43 9.40 -15.58 3.49
N ASN A 44 8.89 -16.27 2.45
CA ASN A 44 9.67 -16.57 1.24
C ASN A 44 9.24 -15.75 0.00
N GLN A 45 8.16 -14.96 0.08
CA GLN A 45 7.67 -14.26 -1.10
C GLN A 45 8.42 -12.96 -1.34
N GLY A 46 8.82 -12.73 -2.58
CA GLY A 46 9.46 -11.49 -3.02
C GLY A 46 10.97 -11.49 -2.86
N TRP A 47 11.54 -12.51 -2.23
CA TRP A 47 12.99 -12.73 -2.22
C TRP A 47 13.46 -13.20 -3.58
N LEU A 48 14.48 -12.53 -4.09
CA LEU A 48 15.07 -12.80 -5.40
C LEU A 48 16.57 -13.01 -5.25
N LYS A 49 17.10 -13.93 -6.06
CA LYS A 49 18.53 -14.04 -6.30
C LYS A 49 18.83 -13.29 -7.60
N VAL A 50 19.72 -12.31 -7.52
CA VAL A 50 20.08 -11.45 -8.64
C VAL A 50 21.55 -11.67 -9.02
N SER A 51 21.83 -11.62 -10.31
CA SER A 51 23.18 -11.77 -10.85
C SER A 51 24.05 -10.57 -10.47
N LYS A 52 25.39 -10.75 -10.53
CA LYS A 52 26.30 -9.61 -10.37
C LYS A 52 26.07 -8.53 -11.42
N GLU A 53 25.84 -8.93 -12.67
CA GLU A 53 25.62 -8.02 -13.79
C GLU A 53 24.41 -7.11 -13.55
N ASP A 54 23.29 -7.68 -13.12
CA ASP A 54 22.07 -6.90 -12.88
C ASP A 54 22.22 -6.02 -11.63
N LEU A 55 22.91 -6.51 -10.59
CA LEU A 55 23.22 -5.71 -9.40
C LEU A 55 24.07 -4.48 -9.75
N ASP A 56 25.15 -4.69 -10.52
CA ASP A 56 26.04 -3.61 -10.97
C ASP A 56 25.29 -2.63 -11.89
N ALA A 57 24.39 -3.11 -12.75
CA ALA A 57 23.55 -2.27 -13.61
C ALA A 57 22.55 -1.39 -12.85
N MET A 58 22.08 -1.84 -11.68
CA MET A 58 21.26 -1.04 -10.78
C MET A 58 22.09 -0.01 -9.98
N GLY A 59 23.42 -0.15 -9.95
CA GLY A 59 24.29 0.67 -9.12
C GLY A 59 24.16 0.38 -7.61
N GLU A 60 23.74 -0.84 -7.28
CA GLU A 60 23.43 -1.27 -5.91
C GLU A 60 24.46 -2.28 -5.38
N SER A 61 24.40 -2.58 -4.08
CA SER A 61 25.22 -3.61 -3.42
C SER A 61 24.38 -4.41 -2.45
N SER A 62 24.63 -5.71 -2.29
CA SER A 62 23.88 -6.53 -1.35
C SER A 62 24.64 -7.73 -0.82
N VAL A 63 24.03 -8.44 0.12
CA VAL A 63 24.51 -9.73 0.62
C VAL A 63 24.60 -10.75 -0.51
N GLU A 64 25.82 -11.26 -0.70
CA GLU A 64 26.13 -12.36 -1.61
C GLU A 64 25.80 -13.70 -0.96
N PHE A 65 25.32 -14.66 -1.74
CA PHE A 65 25.18 -16.03 -1.28
C PHE A 65 26.58 -16.68 -1.15
N ASN A 66 26.80 -17.49 -0.10
CA ASN A 66 28.10 -18.10 0.19
C ASN A 66 28.64 -19.04 -0.92
N ASP A 67 27.76 -19.53 -1.81
CA ASP A 67 28.11 -20.35 -2.96
C ASP A 67 28.51 -19.51 -4.21
N GLY A 68 28.53 -18.17 -4.09
CA GLY A 68 28.83 -17.24 -5.18
C GLY A 68 27.76 -17.19 -6.26
N SER A 69 26.57 -17.76 -6.02
CA SER A 69 25.53 -17.89 -7.04
C SER A 69 24.77 -16.59 -7.34
N GLY A 70 25.01 -15.53 -6.59
CA GLY A 70 24.39 -14.22 -6.79
C GLY A 70 24.17 -13.47 -5.48
N TYR A 71 23.24 -12.52 -5.51
CA TYR A 71 22.97 -11.58 -4.43
C TYR A 71 21.50 -11.63 -4.02
N LEU A 72 21.24 -11.53 -2.72
CA LEU A 72 19.89 -11.52 -2.17
C LEU A 72 19.26 -10.13 -2.34
N MET A 73 18.05 -10.09 -2.88
CA MET A 73 17.24 -8.88 -3.08
C MET A 73 15.82 -9.14 -2.60
N TYR A 74 15.08 -8.08 -2.32
CA TYR A 74 13.67 -8.15 -2.00
C TYR A 74 12.84 -7.24 -2.89
N MET A 75 11.79 -7.74 -3.51
CA MET A 75 10.94 -6.93 -4.38
C MET A 75 9.98 -6.06 -3.55
N ASP A 76 9.96 -4.75 -3.82
CA ASP A 76 9.38 -3.78 -2.88
C ASP A 76 7.85 -3.87 -2.77
N VAL A 77 7.10 -4.26 -3.81
CA VAL A 77 5.64 -4.48 -3.68
C VAL A 77 5.29 -5.44 -2.54
N PHE A 78 6.09 -6.48 -2.31
CA PHE A 78 5.84 -7.42 -1.22
C PHE A 78 6.23 -6.83 0.14
N HIS A 79 7.25 -5.99 0.19
CA HIS A 79 7.59 -5.21 1.38
C HIS A 79 6.48 -4.24 1.77
N GLN A 80 5.96 -3.48 0.79
CA GLN A 80 4.85 -2.55 0.99
C GLN A 80 3.59 -3.28 1.50
N LEU A 81 3.24 -4.43 0.90
CA LEU A 81 2.12 -5.26 1.35
C LEU A 81 2.37 -5.87 2.74
N HIS A 82 3.60 -6.29 3.03
CA HIS A 82 4.01 -6.77 4.36
C HIS A 82 3.83 -5.69 5.42
N CYS A 83 4.36 -4.48 5.20
CA CYS A 83 4.22 -3.35 6.09
C CYS A 83 2.75 -2.97 6.27
N LEU A 84 1.96 -2.94 5.20
CA LEU A 84 0.52 -2.65 5.30
C LEU A 84 -0.24 -3.71 6.10
N ASN A 85 0.11 -4.99 5.95
CA ASN A 85 -0.49 -6.08 6.74
C ASN A 85 -0.03 -6.04 8.21
N TYR A 86 1.24 -5.71 8.46
CA TYR A 86 1.74 -5.46 9.80
C TYR A 86 0.96 -4.32 10.45
N LEU A 87 0.82 -3.20 9.75
CA LEU A 87 0.00 -2.07 10.19
C LEU A 87 -1.44 -2.50 10.39
N ARG A 88 -2.09 -3.24 9.50
CA ARG A 88 -3.44 -3.77 9.71
C ARG A 88 -3.57 -4.61 10.99
N LYS A 89 -2.55 -5.39 11.34
CA LYS A 89 -2.57 -6.20 12.57
C LYS A 89 -2.31 -5.36 13.84
N LYS A 90 -1.79 -4.13 13.70
CA LYS A 90 -1.46 -3.20 14.80
C LYS A 90 -2.48 -2.08 14.96
N LEU A 91 -2.92 -1.52 13.83
CA LEU A 91 -3.99 -0.58 13.63
C LEU A 91 -5.29 -1.34 13.74
N ASP A 92 -6.17 -0.79 14.53
CA ASP A 92 -7.01 -1.66 15.28
C ASP A 92 -8.48 -1.31 15.06
N PRO A 93 -9.20 -2.15 14.33
CA PRO A 93 -10.64 -2.29 14.49
C PRO A 93 -11.05 -3.36 15.54
N TRP A 94 -10.11 -3.94 16.32
CA TRP A 94 -10.25 -5.18 17.12
C TRP A 94 -9.83 -5.15 18.61
N LYS A 95 -9.21 -4.11 19.16
CA LYS A 95 -8.98 -3.84 20.58
C LYS A 95 -10.00 -2.82 21.03
N ALA A 96 -10.53 -3.06 22.21
CA ALA A 96 -11.72 -2.41 22.73
C ALA A 96 -11.50 -0.96 23.25
N ASP A 97 -10.30 -0.38 23.17
CA ASP A 97 -9.89 0.61 24.19
C ASP A 97 -9.42 2.01 23.71
N TYR A 98 -9.56 2.41 22.44
CA TYR A 98 -9.45 3.83 22.06
C TYR A 98 -10.81 4.55 22.17
N LEU A 99 -11.32 4.57 23.41
CA LEU A 99 -12.39 5.44 23.88
C LEU A 99 -11.90 6.89 23.82
N SER A 100 -12.75 7.80 23.32
CA SER A 100 -12.71 9.28 23.44
C SER A 100 -12.27 10.18 22.27
N VAL A 101 -12.27 9.70 21.01
CA VAL A 101 -12.49 10.66 19.90
C VAL A 101 -14.00 10.83 19.75
N PRO A 102 -14.56 12.05 19.90
CA PRO A 102 -15.94 12.29 19.53
C PRO A 102 -16.07 11.92 18.05
N SER A 103 -16.78 10.82 17.78
CA SER A 103 -17.30 10.53 16.45
C SER A 103 -18.18 11.73 16.11
N ASP A 104 -17.67 12.65 15.31
CA ASP A 104 -18.47 13.61 14.56
C ASP A 104 -19.37 12.78 13.64
N GLY A 105 -20.54 12.46 14.20
CA GLY A 105 -21.37 11.32 13.84
C GLY A 105 -21.51 11.11 12.35
N ASN A 106 -21.17 9.88 11.91
CA ASN A 106 -22.00 9.08 11.01
C ASN A 106 -21.40 7.71 10.64
N PHE A 107 -20.15 7.38 11.01
CA PHE A 107 -19.56 6.08 10.66
C PHE A 107 -18.63 5.51 11.74
N PRO A 108 -18.69 4.21 12.09
CA PRO A 108 -17.78 3.64 13.07
C PRO A 108 -16.35 3.56 12.52
N GLU A 109 -15.39 4.18 13.21
CA GLU A 109 -13.95 4.27 12.88
C GLU A 109 -13.36 2.95 12.32
N ARG A 110 -13.76 1.82 12.91
CA ARG A 110 -13.34 0.47 12.48
C ARG A 110 -13.59 0.17 11.00
N TYR A 111 -14.66 0.70 10.42
CA TYR A 111 -14.99 0.49 9.01
C TYR A 111 -14.21 1.46 8.12
N HIS A 112 -13.95 2.69 8.59
CA HIS A 112 -13.13 3.64 7.86
C HIS A 112 -11.69 3.13 7.73
N THR A 113 -11.09 2.70 8.84
CA THR A 113 -9.74 2.12 8.85
C THR A 113 -9.63 0.91 7.94
N ALA A 114 -10.60 -0.01 8.01
CA ALA A 114 -10.61 -1.19 7.13
C ALA A 114 -10.72 -0.80 5.64
N HIS A 115 -11.61 0.14 5.30
CA HIS A 115 -11.77 0.65 3.93
C HIS A 115 -10.48 1.28 3.39
N CYS A 116 -9.82 2.13 4.19
CA CYS A 116 -8.57 2.79 3.82
C CYS A 116 -7.44 1.78 3.60
N ILE A 117 -7.31 0.78 4.48
CA ILE A 117 -6.32 -0.29 4.33
C ILE A 117 -6.55 -1.05 3.00
N ASP A 118 -7.80 -1.38 2.66
CA ASP A 118 -8.09 -2.09 1.41
C ASP A 118 -7.83 -1.24 0.17
N SER A 119 -8.19 0.04 0.21
CA SER A 119 -7.92 1.01 -0.86
C SER A 119 -6.42 1.14 -1.13
N ILE A 120 -5.61 1.25 -0.07
CA ILE A 120 -4.15 1.28 -0.18
C ILE A 120 -3.64 -0.04 -0.75
N ARG A 121 -4.07 -1.20 -0.22
CA ARG A 121 -3.69 -2.53 -0.76
C ARG A 121 -3.98 -2.63 -2.26
N MET A 122 -5.16 -2.20 -2.69
CA MET A 122 -5.56 -2.22 -4.10
C MET A 122 -4.66 -1.31 -4.95
N SER A 123 -4.27 -0.14 -4.42
CA SER A 123 -3.32 0.74 -5.10
C SER A 123 -1.93 0.12 -5.22
N LEU A 124 -1.43 -0.53 -4.16
CA LEU A 124 -0.13 -1.22 -4.17
C LEU A 124 -0.13 -2.38 -5.18
N GLU A 125 -1.17 -3.22 -5.18
CA GLU A 125 -1.32 -4.33 -6.14
C GLU A 125 -1.48 -3.84 -7.58
N CYS A 126 -2.12 -2.69 -7.79
CA CYS A 126 -2.35 -2.13 -9.12
C CYS A 126 -1.11 -1.49 -9.73
N HIS A 127 -0.25 -0.89 -8.91
CA HIS A 127 0.99 -0.26 -9.39
C HIS A 127 2.15 -1.24 -9.42
N GLY A 128 2.22 -2.15 -8.44
CA GLY A 128 3.22 -3.22 -8.38
C GLY A 128 4.64 -2.71 -8.47
N ASP A 129 5.19 -2.14 -7.40
CA ASP A 129 6.57 -1.66 -7.41
C ASP A 129 7.57 -2.83 -7.60
N LEU A 130 8.16 -2.91 -8.80
CA LEU A 130 9.15 -3.91 -9.20
C LEU A 130 10.58 -3.52 -8.82
N SER A 131 10.77 -2.42 -8.09
CA SER A 131 12.07 -2.03 -7.55
C SER A 131 12.58 -3.09 -6.59
N LEU A 132 13.91 -3.24 -6.53
CA LEU A 132 14.57 -4.22 -5.70
C LEU A 132 15.24 -3.53 -4.53
N VAL A 133 14.92 -3.99 -3.33
CA VAL A 133 15.47 -3.54 -2.06
C VAL A 133 16.69 -4.39 -1.72
N PRO A 134 17.89 -3.80 -1.69
CA PRO A 134 19.11 -4.50 -1.32
C PRO A 134 19.09 -4.93 0.15
N GLN A 135 19.92 -5.91 0.47
CA GLN A 135 20.07 -6.44 1.82
C GLN A 135 21.49 -6.15 2.32
N ARG A 136 21.63 -5.79 3.59
CA ARG A 136 22.94 -5.59 4.23
C ARG A 136 22.99 -6.27 5.58
N TRP A 137 24.18 -6.70 5.97
CA TRP A 137 24.41 -7.14 7.33
C TRP A 137 24.29 -5.95 8.29
N ALA A 138 23.53 -6.13 9.35
CA ALA A 138 23.39 -5.15 10.42
C ALA A 138 24.13 -5.65 11.67
N ASP A 139 24.89 -4.78 12.31
CA ASP A 139 25.65 -5.13 13.52
C ASP A 139 24.70 -5.65 14.61
N GLY A 140 25.03 -6.82 15.17
CA GLY A 140 24.23 -7.44 16.24
C GLY A 140 22.96 -8.15 15.78
N TRP A 141 22.75 -8.33 14.46
CA TRP A 141 21.62 -9.08 13.91
C TRP A 141 22.09 -10.28 13.09
N GLY A 142 21.39 -11.41 13.22
CA GLY A 142 21.78 -12.69 12.59
C GLY A 142 21.33 -12.84 11.14
N GLU A 143 20.47 -11.95 10.66
CA GLU A 143 19.88 -11.99 9.31
C GLU A 143 20.21 -10.70 8.55
N PRO A 144 20.22 -10.70 7.21
CA PRO A 144 20.33 -9.47 6.45
C PRO A 144 19.13 -8.54 6.68
N TRP A 145 19.37 -7.24 6.69
CA TRP A 145 18.35 -6.21 6.84
C TRP A 145 18.08 -5.48 5.51
N PRO A 146 16.81 -5.18 5.18
CA PRO A 146 16.49 -4.43 3.96
C PRO A 146 16.97 -2.98 4.03
N VAL A 147 17.64 -2.54 2.97
CA VAL A 147 18.09 -1.16 2.79
C VAL A 147 17.03 -0.40 2.02
N VAL A 148 16.19 0.34 2.76
CA VAL A 148 15.10 1.15 2.17
C VAL A 148 15.61 2.32 1.31
N GLU A 149 16.85 2.75 1.52
CA GLU A 149 17.54 3.68 0.62
C GLU A 149 18.00 2.92 -0.62
N SER A 150 17.10 2.84 -1.60
CA SER A 150 17.35 2.13 -2.86
C SER A 150 16.72 2.87 -4.04
N LEU A 151 17.11 2.51 -5.26
CA LEU A 151 16.60 3.13 -6.48
C LEU A 151 15.15 2.69 -6.78
N HIS A 152 14.25 3.67 -6.92
CA HIS A 152 12.89 3.49 -7.42
C HIS A 152 12.60 4.32 -8.67
N VAL A 153 11.80 3.78 -9.58
CA VAL A 153 11.29 4.51 -10.74
C VAL A 153 9.85 4.96 -10.47
N CYS A 154 9.71 6.22 -10.06
CA CYS A 154 8.43 6.80 -9.65
C CYS A 154 7.86 7.75 -10.71
N ARG A 155 6.54 7.93 -10.70
CA ARG A 155 5.92 9.10 -11.33
C ARG A 155 6.35 10.35 -10.56
N ASP A 156 6.60 11.44 -11.29
CA ASP A 156 6.95 12.73 -10.69
C ASP A 156 5.78 13.27 -9.84
N TYR A 157 5.89 13.08 -8.52
CA TYR A 157 4.85 13.43 -7.57
C TYR A 157 4.64 14.95 -7.47
N ASP A 158 5.70 15.75 -7.55
CA ASP A 158 5.62 17.20 -7.49
C ASP A 158 4.84 17.75 -8.68
N ARG A 159 5.04 17.18 -9.88
CA ARG A 159 4.27 17.54 -11.07
C ARG A 159 2.81 17.13 -10.93
N ILE A 160 2.52 15.95 -10.37
CA ILE A 160 1.14 15.52 -10.09
C ILE A 160 0.47 16.50 -9.12
N GLN A 161 1.15 16.86 -8.03
CA GLN A 161 0.63 17.77 -7.01
C GLN A 161 0.35 19.16 -7.60
N LYS A 162 1.30 19.74 -8.35
CA LYS A 162 1.13 21.04 -9.02
C LYS A 162 -0.04 21.01 -10.01
N TRP A 163 -0.14 19.95 -10.81
CA TRP A 163 -1.23 19.77 -11.76
C TRP A 163 -2.59 19.68 -11.05
N ALA A 164 -2.70 18.88 -9.99
CA ALA A 164 -3.93 18.73 -9.21
C ALA A 164 -4.36 20.05 -8.54
N HIS A 165 -3.41 20.76 -7.93
CA HIS A 165 -3.65 22.07 -7.32
C HIS A 165 -4.16 23.09 -8.33
N SER A 166 -3.57 23.15 -9.52
CA SER A 166 -3.99 24.07 -10.60
C SER A 166 -5.42 23.85 -11.11
N ARG A 167 -6.02 22.70 -10.78
CA ARG A 167 -7.36 22.28 -11.23
C ARG A 167 -8.38 22.21 -10.11
N GLN A 168 -8.07 22.71 -8.92
CA GLN A 168 -9.01 22.71 -7.80
C GLN A 168 -10.32 23.42 -8.18
N PRO A 169 -11.46 22.74 -8.11
CA PRO A 169 -12.73 23.34 -8.48
C PRO A 169 -13.23 24.27 -7.37
N LYS A 170 -13.97 25.32 -7.74
CA LYS A 170 -14.86 26.01 -6.81
C LYS A 170 -16.13 25.19 -6.68
N VAL A 171 -16.50 24.82 -5.45
CA VAL A 171 -17.63 23.90 -5.22
C VAL A 171 -18.81 24.54 -4.50
N ALA A 172 -18.58 25.52 -3.63
CA ALA A 172 -19.62 26.20 -2.87
C ALA A 172 -20.65 26.85 -3.81
N GLY A 173 -21.91 26.48 -3.66
CA GLY A 173 -23.02 27.01 -4.44
C GLY A 173 -23.12 26.47 -5.87
N LEU A 174 -22.17 25.64 -6.31
CA LEU A 174 -22.08 25.15 -7.69
C LEU A 174 -22.42 23.66 -7.83
N LEU A 175 -22.44 22.92 -6.72
CA LEU A 175 -22.89 21.53 -6.68
C LEU A 175 -24.30 21.46 -6.07
N VAL A 176 -25.21 20.70 -6.68
CA VAL A 176 -26.58 20.47 -6.19
C VAL A 176 -26.79 18.99 -5.95
N HIS A 177 -27.00 18.60 -4.70
CA HIS A 177 -27.41 17.24 -4.35
C HIS A 177 -28.84 17.01 -4.84
N PRO A 178 -29.14 15.89 -5.53
CA PRO A 178 -30.45 15.65 -6.14
C PRO A 178 -31.63 15.74 -5.18
N THR A 179 -31.42 15.43 -3.91
CA THR A 179 -32.47 15.44 -2.87
C THR A 179 -32.23 16.40 -1.70
N LEU A 180 -30.99 16.87 -1.50
CA LEU A 180 -30.61 17.68 -0.33
C LEU A 180 -30.37 19.15 -0.70
N GLY A 181 -30.45 19.48 -1.99
CA GLY A 181 -30.25 20.83 -2.49
C GLY A 181 -28.78 21.22 -2.58
N THR A 182 -28.52 22.51 -2.57
CA THR A 182 -27.22 23.09 -2.90
C THR A 182 -26.16 22.83 -1.84
N VAL A 183 -24.98 22.39 -2.27
CA VAL A 183 -23.79 22.26 -1.41
C VAL A 183 -23.22 23.65 -1.16
N VAL A 184 -23.33 24.13 0.07
CA VAL A 184 -22.83 25.45 0.47
C VAL A 184 -21.37 25.42 0.96
N THR A 185 -20.81 24.24 1.21
CA THR A 185 -19.44 24.11 1.69
C THR A 185 -18.45 24.43 0.57
N GLY A 186 -17.37 25.14 0.90
CA GLY A 186 -16.25 25.37 -0.02
C GLY A 186 -15.25 24.21 -0.08
N HIS A 187 -15.43 23.20 0.78
CA HIS A 187 -14.49 22.10 0.97
C HIS A 187 -15.23 20.77 0.84
N LEU A 188 -14.65 19.85 0.06
CA LEU A 188 -15.11 18.47 -0.04
C LEU A 188 -14.37 17.62 0.98
N ASN A 189 -15.09 16.85 1.80
CA ASN A 189 -14.49 15.97 2.78
C ASN A 189 -14.03 14.66 2.11
N SER A 190 -12.71 14.51 1.89
CA SER A 190 -12.11 13.30 1.33
C SER A 190 -12.15 12.10 2.28
N SER A 191 -12.40 12.34 3.56
CA SER A 191 -12.52 11.34 4.60
C SER A 191 -13.99 10.98 4.91
N ALA A 192 -14.95 11.58 4.21
CA ALA A 192 -16.34 11.19 4.37
C ALA A 192 -16.61 9.89 3.62
N LEU A 193 -17.04 8.85 4.33
CA LEU A 193 -17.66 7.67 3.72
C LEU A 193 -19.18 7.88 3.74
N PRO A 194 -19.87 7.80 2.57
CA PRO A 194 -21.31 7.90 2.54
C PRO A 194 -21.93 6.72 3.29
N VAL A 195 -22.92 7.01 4.13
CA VAL A 195 -23.75 6.01 4.86
C VAL A 195 -24.82 5.46 3.91
#